data_AF-A0A419TBQ1-F1
#
_entry.id   AF-A0A419TBQ1-F1
#
_cell.length_a   1.000
_cell.length_b   1.000
_cell.length_c   1.000
_cell.angle_alpha   90.00
_cell.angle_beta   90.00
_cell.angle_gamma   90.00
#
_symmetry.space_group_name_H-M   'P 1'
#
loop_
_entity.id
_entity.type
_entity.pdbx_description
1 polymer ?
#
loop_
_entity_poly.entity_id
_entity_poly.type
_entity_poly.pdbx_seq_one_letter_code
_entity_poly.pdbx_strand_id
1 'polypeptide(L)'
;MYIKSPLNYTGGKYKILESVFQAFPKDIKTFVDVFAGGFNVGINVSAERIICNDQITYLIGLFQLFQKTEINDLLKEIKGIIEKYQLTQQNKEGYYALRVEYNKSRDIIKLFVLTCYAFNHQIRFNNSHEFNSPFGRNRSSFNSNIEKNLTQFCQALQEKNIEFSNVDFMELDYSFLGKKDLVYCDPPYLISTGNYNDGNRGFKDWKEKEEQELLGLLDKLDSKEIRFALSNVLYHKGMSNELLIEWSKKYKIHYIDKTYSNCNYQFKERNAVTVEVLVTNYELT
;
A
#
# COMPACT_ATOMS: atom_id res chain seq x y z
N MET A 1 -14.43 1.32 -13.39
CA MET A 1 -12.96 1.41 -13.59
C MET A 1 -12.35 1.75 -12.24
N TYR A 2 -11.25 1.12 -11.84
CA TYR A 2 -10.63 1.34 -10.52
C TYR A 2 -9.86 2.67 -10.45
N ILE A 3 -9.97 3.34 -9.30
CA ILE A 3 -9.25 4.56 -8.93
C ILE A 3 -7.79 4.19 -8.64
N LYS A 4 -6.85 4.91 -9.24
CA LYS A 4 -5.42 4.67 -9.04
C LYS A 4 -4.86 5.68 -8.04
N SER A 5 -4.03 5.21 -7.13
CA SER A 5 -3.25 6.10 -6.26
C SER A 5 -2.41 7.10 -7.07
N PRO A 6 -2.32 8.37 -6.65
CA PRO A 6 -1.40 9.34 -7.26
C PRO A 6 0.07 9.03 -6.91
N LEU A 7 0.32 8.12 -5.96
CA LEU A 7 1.66 7.73 -5.53
C LEU A 7 2.13 6.47 -6.28
N ASN A 8 3.41 6.46 -6.67
CA ASN A 8 4.04 5.25 -7.18
C ASN A 8 4.56 4.40 -6.01
N TYR A 9 3.67 3.59 -5.44
CA TYR A 9 4.01 2.69 -4.34
C TYR A 9 4.42 1.31 -4.86
N THR A 10 5.59 0.83 -4.43
CA THR A 10 6.08 -0.50 -4.84
C THR A 10 5.22 -1.58 -4.16
N GLY A 11 4.92 -2.67 -4.86
CA GLY A 11 4.00 -3.71 -4.37
C GLY A 11 2.51 -3.38 -4.49
N GLY A 12 2.15 -2.19 -5.00
CA GLY A 12 0.77 -1.76 -5.13
C GLY A 12 -0.11 -2.70 -5.97
N LYS A 13 -1.26 -3.10 -5.41
CA LYS A 13 -2.17 -4.12 -5.95
C LYS A 13 -3.05 -3.68 -7.12
N TYR A 14 -2.88 -2.47 -7.66
CA TYR A 14 -3.75 -1.89 -8.69
C TYR A 14 -3.99 -2.83 -9.89
N LYS A 15 -2.94 -3.54 -10.34
CA LYS A 15 -3.02 -4.45 -11.50
C LYS A 15 -3.83 -5.72 -11.24
N ILE A 16 -4.02 -6.10 -9.99
CA ILE A 16 -4.68 -7.36 -9.60
C ILE A 16 -5.95 -7.12 -8.76
N LEU A 17 -6.44 -5.88 -8.68
CA LEU A 17 -7.63 -5.52 -7.92
C LEU A 17 -8.85 -6.36 -8.32
N GLU A 18 -9.00 -6.66 -9.61
CA GLU A 18 -10.11 -7.50 -10.07
C GLU A 18 -10.07 -8.89 -9.44
N SER A 19 -8.92 -9.57 -9.49
CA SER A 19 -8.73 -10.89 -8.88
C SER A 19 -8.90 -10.84 -7.35
N VAL A 20 -8.37 -9.80 -6.69
CA VAL A 20 -8.53 -9.59 -5.24
C VAL A 20 -10.01 -9.43 -4.87
N PHE A 21 -10.76 -8.57 -5.58
CA PHE A 21 -12.17 -8.32 -5.27
C PHE A 21 -13.12 -9.43 -5.70
N GLN A 22 -12.71 -10.30 -6.63
CA GLN A 22 -13.45 -11.55 -6.91
C GLN A 22 -13.43 -12.47 -5.69
N ALA A 23 -12.36 -12.43 -4.89
CA ALA A 23 -12.21 -13.23 -3.68
C ALA A 23 -12.68 -12.52 -2.39
N PHE A 24 -13.13 -11.26 -2.47
CA PHE A 24 -13.70 -10.56 -1.32
C PHE A 24 -15.21 -10.79 -1.20
N PRO A 25 -15.75 -10.85 0.03
CA PRO A 25 -17.18 -10.85 0.27
C PRO A 25 -17.82 -9.55 -0.23
N LYS A 26 -19.11 -9.60 -0.56
CA LYS A 26 -19.85 -8.44 -1.10
C LYS A 26 -20.53 -7.58 -0.03
N ASP A 27 -20.71 -8.12 1.18
CA ASP A 27 -21.43 -7.49 2.29
C ASP A 27 -20.46 -7.01 3.39
N ILE A 28 -19.43 -6.24 3.01
CA ILE A 28 -18.44 -5.72 3.96
C ILE A 28 -19.02 -4.51 4.70
N LYS A 29 -19.20 -4.62 6.00
CA LYS A 29 -19.57 -3.48 6.86
C LYS A 29 -18.37 -2.58 7.09
N THR A 30 -17.35 -3.08 7.80
CA THR A 30 -16.07 -2.39 8.00
C THR A 30 -14.96 -3.11 7.25
N PHE A 31 -14.21 -2.37 6.44
CA PHE A 31 -12.99 -2.84 5.82
C PHE A 31 -11.77 -2.25 6.55
N VAL A 32 -10.83 -3.10 6.96
CA VAL A 32 -9.57 -2.65 7.56
C VAL A 32 -8.43 -2.98 6.61
N ASP A 33 -7.85 -1.95 5.99
CA ASP A 33 -6.62 -2.06 5.20
C ASP A 33 -5.43 -1.89 6.16
N VAL A 34 -4.85 -3.00 6.62
CA VAL A 34 -3.86 -3.00 7.72
C VAL A 34 -2.51 -2.43 7.27
N PHE A 35 -2.16 -2.65 5.99
CA PHE A 35 -0.90 -2.26 5.36
C PHE A 35 -1.22 -1.47 4.07
N ALA A 36 -1.86 -0.33 4.22
CA ALA A 36 -2.49 0.39 3.11
C ALA A 36 -1.52 0.71 1.96
N GLY A 37 -0.28 1.09 2.27
CA GLY A 37 0.72 1.50 1.29
C GLY A 37 0.21 2.61 0.38
N GLY A 38 0.09 2.34 -0.92
CA GLY A 38 -0.52 3.27 -1.88
C GLY A 38 -2.05 3.39 -1.77
N PHE A 39 -2.69 2.64 -0.88
CA PHE A 39 -4.12 2.58 -0.60
C PHE A 39 -5.00 2.23 -1.82
N ASN A 40 -4.45 1.46 -2.76
CA ASN A 40 -5.19 1.06 -3.96
C ASN A 40 -6.33 0.07 -3.66
N VAL A 41 -6.20 -0.78 -2.63
CA VAL A 41 -7.26 -1.72 -2.25
C VAL A 41 -8.35 -0.98 -1.50
N GLY A 42 -8.02 -0.35 -0.37
CA GLY A 42 -9.01 0.39 0.42
C GLY A 42 -9.72 1.52 -0.32
N ILE A 43 -9.07 2.27 -1.22
CA ILE A 43 -9.79 3.31 -1.99
C ILE A 43 -10.83 2.72 -2.96
N ASN A 44 -10.67 1.47 -3.39
CA ASN A 44 -11.55 0.82 -4.36
C ASN A 44 -12.54 -0.18 -3.75
N VAL A 45 -12.37 -0.56 -2.48
CA VAL A 45 -13.29 -1.47 -1.81
C VAL A 45 -14.67 -0.81 -1.64
N SER A 46 -15.70 -1.64 -1.68
CA SER A 46 -17.07 -1.27 -1.30
C SER A 46 -17.30 -1.75 0.13
N ALA A 47 -17.41 -0.80 1.06
CA ALA A 47 -17.72 -1.04 2.48
C ALA A 47 -18.42 0.19 3.06
N GLU A 48 -19.18 0.01 4.15
CA GLU A 48 -19.85 1.13 4.85
C GLU A 48 -18.85 2.02 5.60
N ARG A 49 -17.77 1.42 6.11
CA ARG A 49 -16.66 2.08 6.81
C ARG A 49 -15.34 1.49 6.35
N ILE A 50 -14.33 2.32 6.15
CA ILE A 50 -13.00 1.92 5.70
C ILE A 50 -11.98 2.48 6.68
N ILE A 51 -11.10 1.63 7.20
CA ILE A 51 -9.98 2.02 8.04
C ILE A 51 -8.71 1.81 7.24
N CYS A 52 -7.99 2.90 6.99
CA CYS A 52 -6.71 2.94 6.31
C CYS A 52 -5.60 3.02 7.37
N ASN A 53 -4.92 1.90 7.61
CA ASN A 53 -3.77 1.84 8.50
C ASN A 53 -2.49 1.62 7.70
N ASP A 54 -1.43 2.32 8.08
CA ASP A 54 -0.06 2.02 7.66
C ASP A 54 0.91 2.54 8.70
N GLN A 55 2.05 1.89 8.91
CA GLN A 55 3.09 2.41 9.81
C GLN A 55 3.80 3.64 9.24
N ILE A 56 3.72 3.85 7.93
CA ILE A 56 4.40 4.91 7.23
C ILE A 56 3.64 6.23 7.39
N THR A 57 4.04 7.02 8.39
CA THR A 57 3.38 8.26 8.82
C THR A 57 3.14 9.26 7.69
N TYR A 58 4.09 9.40 6.76
CA TYR A 58 3.96 10.37 5.68
C TYR A 58 2.92 9.96 4.62
N LEU A 59 2.64 8.66 4.43
CA LEU A 59 1.56 8.22 3.54
C LEU A 59 0.21 8.58 4.14
N ILE A 60 0.04 8.27 5.42
CA ILE A 60 -1.18 8.63 6.16
C ILE A 60 -1.36 10.14 6.19
N GLY A 61 -0.29 10.91 6.43
CA GLY A 61 -0.33 12.37 6.37
C GLY A 61 -0.73 12.91 4.98
N LEU A 62 -0.23 12.30 3.90
CA LEU A 62 -0.62 12.66 2.53
C LEU A 62 -2.11 12.38 2.29
N PHE A 63 -2.61 11.21 2.69
CA PHE A 63 -4.02 10.87 2.50
C PHE A 63 -4.94 11.73 3.36
N GLN A 64 -4.55 12.07 4.59
CA GLN A 64 -5.27 13.02 5.42
C GLN A 64 -5.31 14.43 4.80
N LEU A 65 -4.19 14.90 4.22
CA LEU A 65 -4.16 16.16 3.48
C LEU A 65 -5.14 16.12 2.29
N PHE A 66 -5.10 15.05 1.49
CA PHE A 66 -5.98 14.88 0.33
C PHE A 66 -7.46 14.78 0.71
N GLN A 67 -7.78 14.15 1.85
CA GLN A 67 -9.15 14.06 2.34
C GLN A 67 -9.67 15.41 2.86
N LYS A 68 -8.83 16.23 3.51
CA LYS A 68 -9.26 17.45 4.20
C LYS A 68 -9.22 18.72 3.34
N THR A 69 -8.46 18.71 2.25
CA THR A 69 -8.27 19.91 1.40
C THR A 69 -9.18 19.85 0.18
N GLU A 70 -9.84 20.96 -0.13
CA GLU A 70 -10.62 21.11 -1.36
C GLU A 70 -9.70 20.93 -2.59
N ILE A 71 -10.21 20.27 -3.63
CA ILE A 71 -9.39 19.78 -4.75
C ILE A 71 -8.75 20.95 -5.52
N ASN A 72 -9.48 22.03 -5.80
CA ASN A 72 -8.94 23.20 -6.50
C ASN A 72 -7.88 23.92 -5.67
N ASP A 73 -8.09 24.06 -4.35
CA ASP A 73 -7.10 24.64 -3.43
C ASP A 73 -5.82 23.80 -3.38
N LEU A 74 -5.95 22.47 -3.28
CA LEU A 74 -4.83 21.54 -3.32
C LEU A 74 -4.03 21.68 -4.63
N LEU A 75 -4.72 21.70 -5.77
CA LEU A 75 -4.08 21.85 -7.08
C LEU A 75 -3.42 23.22 -7.24
N LYS A 76 -4.05 24.28 -6.72
CA LYS A 76 -3.48 25.63 -6.71
C LYS A 76 -2.20 25.68 -5.89
N GLU A 77 -2.17 25.07 -4.72
CA GLU A 77 -0.98 25.03 -3.87
C GLU A 77 0.16 24.21 -4.51
N ILE A 78 -0.16 23.04 -5.09
CA ILE A 78 0.80 22.24 -5.87
C ILE A 78 1.41 23.07 -7.00
N LYS A 79 0.57 23.73 -7.80
CA LYS A 79 1.01 24.56 -8.94
C LYS A 79 1.84 25.75 -8.47
N GLY A 80 1.48 26.38 -7.36
CA GLY A 80 2.25 27.46 -6.74
C GLY A 80 3.64 27.03 -6.26
N ILE A 81 3.77 25.82 -5.69
CA ILE A 81 5.08 25.25 -5.33
C ILE A 81 5.91 24.97 -6.58
N ILE A 82 5.30 24.37 -7.60
CA ILE A 82 5.96 24.10 -8.89
C ILE A 82 6.51 25.39 -9.49
N GLU A 83 5.71 26.47 -9.51
CA GLU A 83 6.11 27.77 -10.03
C GLU A 83 7.22 28.41 -9.19
N LYS A 84 7.06 28.46 -7.85
CA LYS A 84 8.03 29.05 -6.92
C LYS A 84 9.43 28.46 -7.06
N TYR A 85 9.53 27.13 -7.21
CA TYR A 85 10.80 26.42 -7.36
C TYR A 85 11.17 26.17 -8.84
N GLN A 86 10.38 26.69 -9.78
CA GLN A 86 10.55 26.53 -11.23
C GLN A 86 10.75 25.07 -11.63
N LEU A 87 9.98 24.16 -11.04
CA LEU A 87 10.19 22.72 -11.21
C LEU A 87 9.88 22.31 -12.65
N THR A 88 10.86 21.65 -13.27
CA THR A 88 10.73 21.04 -14.60
C THR A 88 11.48 19.71 -14.61
N GLN A 89 11.37 18.94 -15.69
CA GLN A 89 12.14 17.70 -15.86
C GLN A 89 13.66 17.93 -16.01
N GLN A 90 14.10 19.18 -16.14
CA GLN A 90 15.52 19.56 -16.28
C GLN A 90 16.07 20.33 -15.08
N ASN A 91 15.22 21.06 -14.33
CA ASN A 91 15.66 21.94 -13.25
C ASN A 91 16.02 21.14 -11.98
N LYS A 92 17.26 20.66 -11.96
CA LYS A 92 17.83 19.91 -10.85
C LYS A 92 17.98 20.79 -9.60
N GLU A 93 18.33 22.05 -9.79
CA GLU A 93 18.57 23.05 -8.75
C GLU A 93 17.29 23.34 -7.96
N GLY A 94 16.19 23.61 -8.67
CA GLY A 94 14.86 23.81 -8.08
C GLY A 94 14.37 22.61 -7.28
N TYR A 95 14.58 21.39 -7.81
CA TYR A 95 14.26 20.15 -7.09
C TYR A 95 15.02 20.03 -5.76
N TYR A 96 16.34 20.26 -5.77
CA TYR A 96 17.13 20.15 -4.54
C TYR A 96 16.85 21.29 -3.56
N ALA A 97 16.51 22.49 -4.04
CA ALA A 97 16.05 23.58 -3.19
C ALA A 97 14.74 23.24 -2.47
N LEU A 98 13.75 22.68 -3.19
CA LEU A 98 12.51 22.17 -2.57
C LEU A 98 12.81 21.04 -1.58
N ARG A 99 13.78 20.17 -1.88
CA ARG A 99 14.16 19.04 -1.00
C ARG A 99 14.71 19.54 0.33
N VAL A 100 15.59 20.54 0.29
CA VAL A 100 16.11 21.21 1.49
C VAL A 100 14.97 21.82 2.31
N GLU A 101 14.05 22.53 1.64
CA GLU A 101 12.91 23.15 2.33
C GLU A 101 11.99 22.11 2.98
N TYR A 102 11.68 21.01 2.30
CA TYR A 102 10.90 19.92 2.87
C TYR A 102 11.60 19.28 4.08
N ASN A 103 12.90 18.97 3.98
CA ASN A 103 13.62 18.35 5.09
C ASN A 103 13.69 19.25 6.33
N LYS A 104 13.60 20.58 6.15
CA LYS A 104 13.49 21.56 7.23
C LYS A 104 12.06 21.70 7.77
N SER A 105 11.08 21.92 6.90
CA SER A 105 9.70 22.27 7.28
C SER A 105 8.81 21.07 7.59
N ARG A 106 9.12 19.91 7.02
CA ARG A 106 8.31 18.68 7.04
C ARG A 106 6.90 18.85 6.48
N ASP A 107 6.71 19.86 5.65
CA ASP A 107 5.43 20.14 5.01
C ASP A 107 5.05 19.02 4.02
N ILE A 108 3.93 18.36 4.29
CA ILE A 108 3.46 17.18 3.56
C ILE A 108 3.12 17.48 2.11
N ILE A 109 2.62 18.68 1.77
CA ILE A 109 2.34 18.97 0.36
C ILE A 109 3.64 19.07 -0.45
N LYS A 110 4.71 19.59 0.16
CA LYS A 110 6.04 19.64 -0.46
C LYS A 110 6.60 18.24 -0.68
N LEU A 111 6.31 17.28 0.21
CA LEU A 111 6.66 15.88 -0.01
C LEU A 111 5.98 15.32 -1.26
N PHE A 112 4.68 15.59 -1.46
CA PHE A 112 3.96 15.15 -2.65
C PHE A 112 4.61 15.72 -3.91
N VAL A 113 4.85 17.02 -3.94
CA VAL A 113 5.47 17.69 -5.10
C VAL A 113 6.87 17.13 -5.35
N LEU A 114 7.70 16.94 -4.32
CA LEU A 114 9.02 16.31 -4.47
C LEU A 114 8.93 14.91 -5.07
N THR A 115 7.96 14.11 -4.63
CA THR A 115 7.74 12.75 -5.13
C THR A 115 7.40 12.76 -6.62
N CYS A 116 6.67 13.77 -7.10
CA CYS A 116 6.36 13.91 -8.53
C CYS A 116 7.61 14.10 -9.41
N TYR A 117 8.68 14.69 -8.87
CA TYR A 117 9.94 14.96 -9.60
C TYR A 117 11.11 14.05 -9.17
N ALA A 118 10.89 13.13 -8.23
CA ALA A 118 11.89 12.19 -7.76
C ALA A 118 12.11 11.05 -8.77
N PHE A 119 13.30 10.45 -8.77
CA PHE A 119 13.64 9.30 -9.59
C PHE A 119 12.65 8.16 -9.37
N ASN A 120 12.00 7.74 -10.46
CA ASN A 120 10.92 6.74 -10.45
C ASN A 120 9.75 7.07 -9.51
N HIS A 121 9.55 8.35 -9.17
CA HIS A 121 8.55 8.80 -8.21
C HIS A 121 8.64 8.12 -6.82
N GLN A 122 9.84 7.65 -6.45
CA GLN A 122 10.02 6.90 -5.21
C GLN A 122 10.09 7.83 -4.01
N ILE A 123 9.41 7.41 -2.94
CA ILE A 123 9.56 8.00 -1.61
C ILE A 123 10.64 7.22 -0.87
N ARG A 124 11.71 7.92 -0.44
CA ARG A 124 12.83 7.34 0.30
C ARG A 124 13.36 8.35 1.30
N PHE A 125 13.61 7.84 2.51
CA PHE A 125 14.17 8.59 3.61
C PHE A 125 15.52 7.98 4.02
N ASN A 126 16.41 8.78 4.62
CA ASN A 126 17.61 8.28 5.28
C ASN A 126 17.33 7.99 6.77
N ASN A 127 18.35 7.53 7.50
CA ASN A 127 18.26 7.25 8.94
C ASN A 127 18.02 8.51 9.79
N SER A 128 18.24 9.71 9.25
CA SER A 128 17.87 10.99 9.86
C SER A 128 16.42 11.40 9.53
N HIS A 129 15.63 10.48 8.97
CA HIS A 129 14.28 10.69 8.45
C HIS A 129 14.18 11.81 7.42
N GLU A 130 15.25 12.17 6.72
CA GLU A 130 15.25 13.17 5.66
C GLU A 130 14.99 12.52 4.30
N PHE A 131 14.17 13.16 3.47
CA PHE A 131 13.92 12.69 2.12
C PHE A 131 15.21 12.78 1.29
N ASN A 132 15.58 11.65 0.67
CA ASN A 132 16.86 11.49 0.00
C ASN A 132 16.76 10.89 -1.41
N SER A 133 15.56 10.78 -2.00
CA SER A 133 15.44 10.36 -3.39
C SER A 133 16.18 11.34 -4.31
N PRO A 134 16.84 10.85 -5.38
CA PRO A 134 17.49 11.71 -6.35
C PRO A 134 16.49 12.28 -7.35
N PHE A 135 16.88 13.34 -8.06
CA PHE A 135 16.07 13.97 -9.11
C PHE A 135 15.81 13.02 -10.30
N GLY A 136 14.54 12.91 -10.72
CA GLY A 136 14.09 12.07 -11.82
C GLY A 136 14.23 12.74 -13.19
N ARG A 137 15.45 13.16 -13.53
CA ARG A 137 15.78 13.92 -14.74
C ARG A 137 15.17 13.29 -16.01
N ASN A 138 14.58 14.14 -16.87
CA ASN A 138 13.96 13.78 -18.15
C ASN A 138 12.75 12.83 -18.09
N ARG A 139 12.32 12.38 -16.89
CA ARG A 139 11.31 11.33 -16.77
C ARG A 139 10.17 11.71 -15.83
N SER A 140 10.49 12.27 -14.66
CA SER A 140 9.53 12.49 -13.60
C SER A 140 9.10 13.95 -13.51
N SER A 141 7.80 14.18 -13.56
CA SER A 141 7.17 15.47 -13.32
C SER A 141 5.74 15.27 -12.82
N PHE A 142 5.18 16.33 -12.23
CA PHE A 142 3.73 16.44 -12.08
C PHE A 142 3.13 16.63 -13.49
N ASN A 143 2.41 15.62 -13.98
CA ASN A 143 1.84 15.58 -15.32
C ASN A 143 0.32 15.33 -15.27
N SER A 144 -0.36 15.41 -16.41
CA SER A 144 -1.81 15.28 -16.51
C SER A 144 -2.35 13.95 -15.97
N ASN A 145 -1.58 12.86 -16.04
CA ASN A 145 -1.99 11.57 -15.48
C ASN A 145 -1.92 11.58 -13.94
N ILE A 146 -0.89 12.20 -13.35
CA ILE A 146 -0.79 12.36 -11.90
C ILE A 146 -1.88 13.29 -11.39
N GLU A 147 -2.12 14.42 -12.08
CA GLU A 147 -3.19 15.36 -11.74
C GLU A 147 -4.56 14.66 -11.79
N LYS A 148 -4.87 13.93 -12.86
CA LYS A 148 -6.09 13.14 -12.98
C LYS A 148 -6.24 12.12 -11.85
N ASN A 149 -5.20 11.34 -11.57
CA ASN A 149 -5.23 10.32 -10.51
C ASN A 149 -5.43 10.97 -9.14
N LEU A 150 -4.74 12.09 -8.87
CA LEU A 150 -4.89 12.84 -7.63
C LEU A 150 -6.32 13.34 -7.46
N THR A 151 -6.89 13.99 -8.48
CA THR A 151 -8.27 14.49 -8.45
C THR A 151 -9.27 13.37 -8.15
N GLN A 152 -9.19 12.24 -8.87
CA GLN A 152 -10.09 11.10 -8.65
C GLN A 152 -9.91 10.46 -7.27
N PHE A 153 -8.67 10.41 -6.79
CA PHE A 153 -8.34 9.86 -5.48
C PHE A 153 -8.85 10.76 -4.34
N CYS A 154 -8.64 12.08 -4.42
CA CYS A 154 -9.17 13.04 -3.46
C CYS A 154 -10.70 13.00 -3.41
N GLN A 155 -11.36 12.98 -4.56
CA GLN A 155 -12.82 12.86 -4.63
C GLN A 155 -13.31 11.61 -3.89
N ALA A 156 -12.71 10.45 -4.15
CA ALA A 156 -13.08 9.21 -3.48
C ALA A 156 -12.76 9.22 -1.98
N LEU A 157 -11.67 9.85 -1.55
CA LEU A 157 -11.34 10.03 -0.13
C LEU A 157 -12.37 10.87 0.62
N GLN A 158 -12.95 11.86 -0.07
CA GLN A 158 -13.94 12.80 0.48
C GLN A 158 -15.36 12.23 0.47
N GLU A 159 -15.71 11.41 -0.52
CA GLU A 159 -17.04 10.79 -0.65
C GLU A 159 -17.22 9.56 0.25
N LYS A 160 -16.14 8.85 0.56
CA LYS A 160 -16.20 7.61 1.34
C LYS A 160 -15.96 7.86 2.83
N ASN A 161 -16.58 7.03 3.66
CA ASN A 161 -16.33 6.99 5.09
C ASN A 161 -14.98 6.29 5.39
N ILE A 162 -13.89 7.05 5.26
CA ILE A 162 -12.52 6.58 5.46
C ILE A 162 -11.92 7.23 6.70
N GLU A 163 -11.45 6.38 7.61
CA GLU A 163 -10.69 6.77 8.79
C GLU A 163 -9.23 6.36 8.63
N PHE A 164 -8.34 7.18 9.19
CA PHE A 164 -6.90 6.97 9.08
C PHE A 164 -6.30 6.59 10.42
N SER A 165 -5.43 5.58 10.39
CA SER A 165 -4.63 5.13 11.52
C SER A 165 -3.15 5.03 11.09
N ASN A 166 -2.25 5.30 12.03
CA ASN A 166 -0.80 5.19 11.80
C ASN A 166 -0.14 4.45 12.97
N VAL A 167 -0.43 3.16 13.09
CA VAL A 167 0.10 2.32 14.18
C VAL A 167 0.66 1.00 13.64
N ASP A 168 1.44 0.31 14.47
CA ASP A 168 1.84 -1.06 14.18
C ASP A 168 0.61 -1.97 14.07
N PHE A 169 0.65 -2.97 13.19
CA PHE A 169 -0.51 -3.84 12.96
C PHE A 169 -0.91 -4.61 14.24
N MET A 170 0.03 -4.83 15.16
CA MET A 170 -0.25 -5.44 16.46
C MET A 170 -0.91 -4.48 17.45
N GLU A 171 -0.78 -3.17 17.23
CA GLU A 171 -1.36 -2.11 18.08
C GLU A 171 -2.72 -1.62 17.57
N LEU A 172 -3.11 -1.99 16.34
CA LEU A 172 -4.41 -1.65 15.79
C LEU A 172 -5.52 -2.32 16.60
N ASP A 173 -6.58 -1.57 16.93
CA ASP A 173 -7.72 -2.11 17.65
C ASP A 173 -8.61 -2.93 16.70
N TYR A 174 -8.79 -4.21 17.01
CA TYR A 174 -9.67 -5.14 16.28
C TYR A 174 -10.92 -5.51 17.10
N SER A 175 -11.07 -4.99 18.32
CA SER A 175 -12.08 -5.45 19.28
C SER A 175 -13.52 -5.12 18.88
N PHE A 176 -13.72 -4.09 18.04
CA PHE A 176 -15.04 -3.68 17.55
C PHE A 176 -15.50 -4.45 16.30
N LEU A 177 -14.65 -5.30 15.72
CA LEU A 177 -14.96 -6.04 14.50
C LEU A 177 -15.81 -7.29 14.80
N GLY A 178 -16.65 -7.65 13.84
CA GLY A 178 -17.46 -8.86 13.86
C GLY A 178 -17.51 -9.57 12.51
N LYS A 179 -18.45 -10.51 12.36
CA LYS A 179 -18.53 -11.45 11.23
C LYS A 179 -18.74 -10.80 9.85
N LYS A 180 -19.24 -9.57 9.83
CA LYS A 180 -19.47 -8.78 8.60
C LYS A 180 -18.34 -7.79 8.29
N ASP A 181 -17.30 -7.74 9.09
CA ASP A 181 -16.14 -6.92 8.79
C ASP A 181 -15.10 -7.75 8.04
N LEU A 182 -14.14 -7.10 7.38
CA LEU A 182 -13.04 -7.73 6.66
C LEU A 182 -11.72 -7.05 6.99
N VAL A 183 -10.76 -7.83 7.49
CA VAL A 183 -9.38 -7.39 7.70
C VAL A 183 -8.53 -7.82 6.51
N TYR A 184 -8.02 -6.86 5.75
CA TYR A 184 -7.12 -7.10 4.63
C TYR A 184 -5.67 -6.80 5.00
N CYS A 185 -4.80 -7.76 4.72
CA CYS A 185 -3.38 -7.67 4.99
C CYS A 185 -2.58 -7.83 3.69
N ASP A 186 -1.76 -6.84 3.38
CA ASP A 186 -0.77 -6.88 2.28
C ASP A 186 0.61 -6.44 2.81
N PRO A 187 1.24 -7.26 3.68
CA PRO A 187 2.49 -6.89 4.33
C PRO A 187 3.65 -6.87 3.33
N PRO A 188 4.84 -6.37 3.72
CA PRO A 188 6.07 -6.71 3.01
C PRO A 188 6.25 -8.25 2.93
N TYR A 189 6.73 -8.76 1.78
CA TYR A 189 6.87 -10.21 1.60
C TYR A 189 8.28 -10.68 1.92
N LEU A 190 8.41 -11.64 2.84
CA LEU A 190 9.68 -12.16 3.35
C LEU A 190 10.64 -12.59 2.22
N ILE A 191 10.11 -13.29 1.22
CA ILE A 191 10.88 -13.84 0.09
C ILE A 191 10.92 -12.92 -1.14
N SER A 192 10.52 -11.65 -1.02
CA SER A 192 10.65 -10.68 -2.11
C SER A 192 11.86 -9.77 -1.92
N THR A 193 12.48 -9.31 -3.02
CA THR A 193 13.56 -8.31 -2.97
C THR A 193 13.01 -6.89 -2.87
N GLY A 194 11.82 -6.70 -2.27
CA GLY A 194 11.21 -5.38 -2.12
C GLY A 194 12.07 -4.51 -1.21
N ASN A 195 12.30 -3.25 -1.60
CA ASN A 195 13.01 -2.26 -0.78
C ASN A 195 12.23 -1.85 0.52
N TYR A 196 11.24 -2.64 0.94
CA TYR A 196 10.47 -2.50 2.17
C TYR A 196 10.86 -3.52 3.23
N ASN A 197 11.79 -4.43 2.94
CA ASN A 197 12.17 -5.47 3.90
C ASN A 197 13.29 -5.03 4.85
N ASP A 198 14.02 -3.95 4.52
CA ASP A 198 15.28 -3.58 5.18
C ASP A 198 15.16 -2.41 6.18
N GLY A 199 13.95 -1.92 6.48
CA GLY A 199 13.67 -0.89 7.50
C GLY A 199 14.31 0.49 7.27
N ASN A 200 15.21 0.60 6.30
CA ASN A 200 16.02 1.77 5.94
C ASN A 200 15.20 2.94 5.36
N ARG A 201 13.87 2.86 5.42
CA ARG A 201 12.93 3.88 4.94
C ARG A 201 12.01 4.39 6.05
N GLY A 202 12.35 4.13 7.31
CA GLY A 202 11.72 4.72 8.50
C GLY A 202 10.59 3.88 9.10
N PHE A 203 10.65 2.56 8.99
CA PHE A 203 9.69 1.62 9.60
C PHE A 203 10.40 0.33 10.04
N LYS A 204 9.72 -0.52 10.82
CA LYS A 204 10.26 -1.76 11.38
C LYS A 204 10.61 -2.76 10.25
N ASP A 205 11.75 -3.45 10.37
CA ASP A 205 12.11 -4.52 9.44
C ASP A 205 11.01 -5.60 9.41
N TRP A 206 10.69 -6.10 8.22
CA TRP A 206 9.83 -7.27 8.10
C TRP A 206 10.67 -8.55 8.04
N LYS A 207 10.69 -9.30 9.13
CA LYS A 207 11.40 -10.58 9.24
C LYS A 207 10.42 -11.70 9.58
N GLU A 208 10.96 -12.90 9.76
CA GLU A 208 10.19 -14.08 10.14
C GLU A 208 9.37 -13.84 11.42
N LYS A 209 9.89 -13.06 12.37
CA LYS A 209 9.18 -12.69 13.59
C LYS A 209 7.88 -11.94 13.30
N GLU A 210 7.95 -10.87 12.51
CA GLU A 210 6.78 -10.06 12.15
C GLU A 210 5.78 -10.86 11.31
N GLU A 211 6.26 -11.75 10.44
CA GLU A 211 5.40 -12.66 9.70
C GLU A 211 4.67 -13.64 10.64
N GLN A 212 5.37 -14.26 11.60
CA GLN A 212 4.75 -15.10 12.64
C GLN A 212 3.72 -14.34 13.48
N GLU A 213 4.02 -13.10 13.86
CA GLU A 213 3.09 -12.22 14.60
C GLU A 213 1.82 -11.96 13.78
N LEU A 214 1.95 -11.65 12.49
CA LEU A 214 0.81 -11.45 11.59
C LEU A 214 -0.01 -12.74 11.42
N LEU A 215 0.63 -13.88 11.16
CA LEU A 215 -0.09 -15.15 11.00
C LEU A 215 -0.83 -15.56 12.28
N GLY A 216 -0.22 -15.31 13.46
CA GLY A 216 -0.87 -15.51 14.75
C GLY A 216 -2.01 -14.53 15.02
N LEU A 217 -1.94 -13.29 14.53
CA LEU A 217 -3.06 -12.35 14.57
C LEU A 217 -4.23 -12.86 13.72
N LEU A 218 -3.96 -13.31 12.49
CA LEU A 218 -4.99 -13.84 11.60
C LEU A 218 -5.71 -15.07 12.19
N ASP A 219 -4.96 -15.97 12.85
CA ASP A 219 -5.55 -17.10 13.60
C ASP A 219 -6.46 -16.62 14.76
N LYS A 220 -6.10 -15.53 15.46
CA LYS A 220 -6.95 -14.94 16.50
C LYS A 220 -8.23 -14.32 15.93
N LEU A 221 -8.15 -13.69 14.76
CA LEU A 221 -9.32 -13.14 14.06
C LEU A 221 -10.25 -14.26 13.61
N ASP A 222 -9.70 -15.35 13.10
CA ASP A 222 -10.45 -16.54 12.72
C ASP A 222 -11.24 -17.15 13.89
N SER A 223 -10.60 -17.31 15.05
CA SER A 223 -11.28 -17.83 16.25
C SER A 223 -12.46 -16.98 16.75
N LYS A 224 -12.54 -15.72 16.30
CA LYS A 224 -13.62 -14.77 16.58
C LYS A 224 -14.62 -14.65 15.43
N GLU A 225 -14.48 -15.48 14.39
CA GLU A 225 -15.26 -15.46 13.16
C GLU A 225 -15.18 -14.12 12.41
N ILE A 226 -14.07 -13.38 12.58
CA ILE A 226 -13.79 -12.16 11.82
C ILE A 226 -13.15 -12.59 10.50
N ARG A 227 -13.66 -12.05 9.40
CA ARG A 227 -13.16 -12.37 8.06
C ARG A 227 -11.80 -11.70 7.85
N PHE A 228 -10.85 -12.43 7.29
CA PHE A 228 -9.57 -11.86 6.84
C PHE A 228 -9.21 -12.28 5.41
N ALA A 229 -8.39 -11.45 4.77
CA ALA A 229 -7.75 -11.76 3.50
C ALA A 229 -6.27 -11.35 3.53
N LEU A 230 -5.36 -12.27 3.26
CA LEU A 230 -3.92 -12.03 3.25
C LEU A 230 -3.38 -12.17 1.83
N SER A 231 -2.83 -11.09 1.26
CA SER A 231 -2.03 -11.15 0.04
C SER A 231 -0.58 -11.49 0.37
N ASN A 232 0.00 -12.50 -0.29
CA ASN A 232 1.41 -12.86 -0.12
C ASN A 232 1.91 -13.71 -1.31
N VAL A 233 3.18 -14.12 -1.29
CA VAL A 233 3.81 -15.00 -2.28
C VAL A 233 4.28 -16.30 -1.62
N LEU A 234 3.86 -17.44 -2.16
CA LEU A 234 4.33 -18.76 -1.70
C LEU A 234 5.75 -19.05 -2.20
N TYR A 235 6.01 -18.67 -3.46
CA TYR A 235 7.29 -18.86 -4.14
C TYR A 235 7.67 -17.61 -4.92
N HIS A 236 8.96 -17.26 -4.91
CA HIS A 236 9.49 -16.15 -5.69
C HIS A 236 10.96 -16.41 -6.07
N LYS A 237 11.25 -16.51 -7.37
CA LYS A 237 12.62 -16.62 -7.91
C LYS A 237 13.48 -17.70 -7.21
N GLY A 238 12.93 -18.89 -7.03
CA GLY A 238 13.64 -20.02 -6.41
C GLY A 238 13.59 -20.07 -4.89
N MET A 239 13.06 -19.03 -4.24
CA MET A 239 12.80 -19.02 -2.81
C MET A 239 11.37 -19.49 -2.51
N SER A 240 11.18 -20.14 -1.38
CA SER A 240 9.89 -20.57 -0.83
C SER A 240 9.65 -19.95 0.54
N ASN A 241 8.40 -19.59 0.81
CA ASN A 241 7.97 -19.15 2.13
C ASN A 241 7.33 -20.34 2.86
N GLU A 242 8.17 -21.22 3.41
CA GLU A 242 7.72 -22.47 4.07
C GLU A 242 6.75 -22.20 5.23
N LEU A 243 6.98 -21.10 5.96
CA LEU A 243 6.14 -20.67 7.08
C LEU A 243 4.71 -20.37 6.61
N LEU A 244 4.57 -19.57 5.55
CA LEU A 244 3.27 -19.27 4.94
C LEU A 244 2.64 -20.51 4.30
N ILE A 245 3.44 -21.34 3.61
CA ILE A 245 2.96 -22.56 2.94
C ILE A 245 2.30 -23.49 3.96
N GLU A 246 2.98 -23.79 5.07
CA GLU A 246 2.43 -24.65 6.12
C GLU A 246 1.21 -24.03 6.81
N TRP A 247 1.28 -22.73 7.16
CA TRP A 247 0.17 -22.04 7.80
C TRP A 247 -1.09 -21.95 6.92
N SER A 248 -0.92 -21.72 5.63
CA SER A 248 -2.02 -21.52 4.67
C SER A 248 -2.88 -22.76 4.46
N LYS A 249 -2.40 -23.97 4.80
CA LYS A 249 -3.17 -25.23 4.71
C LYS A 249 -4.44 -25.24 5.56
N LYS A 250 -4.52 -24.38 6.58
CA LYS A 250 -5.70 -24.22 7.45
C LYS A 250 -6.83 -23.45 6.78
N TYR A 251 -6.53 -22.72 5.69
CA TYR A 251 -7.39 -21.70 5.11
C TYR A 251 -7.57 -21.91 3.60
N LYS A 252 -8.45 -21.12 3.00
CA LYS A 252 -8.69 -21.15 1.57
C LYS A 252 -7.64 -20.33 0.84
N ILE A 253 -7.01 -20.93 -0.18
CA ILE A 253 -6.01 -20.28 -1.03
C ILE A 253 -6.65 -19.94 -2.38
N HIS A 254 -6.56 -18.68 -2.78
CA HIS A 254 -6.92 -18.19 -4.10
C HIS A 254 -5.66 -17.81 -4.85
N TYR A 255 -5.39 -18.48 -5.97
CA TYR A 255 -4.26 -18.12 -6.84
C TYR A 255 -4.63 -16.94 -7.72
N ILE A 256 -3.84 -15.87 -7.68
CA ILE A 256 -4.12 -14.65 -8.45
C ILE A 256 -3.99 -14.90 -9.95
N ASP A 257 -2.99 -15.69 -10.34
CA ASP A 257 -2.88 -16.26 -11.68
C ASP A 257 -3.49 -17.66 -11.69
N LYS A 258 -4.58 -17.81 -12.46
CA LYS A 258 -5.36 -19.04 -12.55
C LYS A 258 -4.59 -20.21 -13.15
N THR A 259 -3.46 -19.97 -13.82
CA THR A 259 -2.63 -21.07 -14.33
C THR A 259 -2.10 -21.97 -13.20
N TYR A 260 -1.98 -21.45 -11.97
CA TYR A 260 -1.52 -22.20 -10.80
C TYR A 260 -2.62 -23.01 -10.09
N SER A 261 -3.90 -22.81 -10.40
CA SER A 261 -5.00 -23.48 -9.68
C SER A 261 -5.05 -24.99 -9.88
N ASN A 262 -4.45 -25.49 -10.96
CA ASN A 262 -4.39 -26.92 -11.31
C ASN A 262 -3.07 -27.58 -10.89
N CYS A 263 -2.20 -26.86 -10.19
CA CYS A 263 -0.86 -27.33 -9.87
C CYS A 263 -0.82 -27.92 -8.46
N ASN A 264 -0.47 -29.22 -8.37
CA ASN A 264 -0.21 -29.88 -7.10
C ASN A 264 0.96 -29.20 -6.35
N TYR A 265 0.93 -29.27 -5.02
CA TYR A 265 1.94 -28.73 -4.08
C TYR A 265 3.43 -29.05 -4.42
N GLN A 266 3.68 -30.01 -5.31
CA GLN A 266 5.01 -30.38 -5.78
C GLN A 266 5.44 -29.58 -7.03
N PHE A 267 5.60 -28.27 -6.91
CA PHE A 267 6.18 -27.46 -7.99
C PHE A 267 7.71 -27.72 -8.05
N LYS A 268 8.17 -28.39 -9.11
CA LYS A 268 9.60 -28.73 -9.36
C LYS A 268 10.35 -27.71 -10.23
N GLU A 269 9.68 -26.73 -10.85
CA GLU A 269 10.36 -25.69 -11.66
C GLU A 269 10.53 -24.39 -10.87
N ARG A 270 11.57 -24.37 -10.03
CA ARG A 270 11.85 -23.31 -9.06
C ARG A 270 12.43 -22.02 -9.67
N ASN A 271 12.89 -22.03 -10.92
CA ASN A 271 13.87 -21.02 -11.35
C ASN A 271 13.30 -19.71 -11.93
N ALA A 272 11.96 -19.55 -12.10
CA ALA A 272 11.41 -18.30 -12.67
C ALA A 272 10.03 -17.87 -12.15
N VAL A 273 9.32 -18.71 -11.39
CA VAL A 273 7.90 -18.48 -11.10
C VAL A 273 7.71 -17.68 -9.80
N THR A 274 6.88 -16.64 -9.86
CA THR A 274 6.30 -16.00 -8.67
C THR A 274 4.87 -16.50 -8.51
N VAL A 275 4.55 -17.11 -7.37
CA VAL A 275 3.21 -17.61 -7.08
C VAL A 275 2.56 -16.66 -6.08
N GLU A 276 1.80 -15.69 -6.58
CA GLU A 276 1.04 -14.73 -5.78
C GLU A 276 -0.34 -15.30 -5.43
N VAL A 277 -0.70 -15.22 -4.15
CA VAL A 277 -1.92 -15.80 -3.59
C VAL A 277 -2.65 -14.81 -2.70
N LEU A 278 -3.96 -15.04 -2.55
CA LEU A 278 -4.78 -14.48 -1.50
C LEU A 278 -5.25 -15.64 -0.58
N VAL A 279 -5.01 -15.54 0.72
CA VAL A 279 -5.47 -16.54 1.71
C VAL A 279 -6.63 -15.97 2.50
N THR A 280 -7.75 -16.70 2.61
CA THR A 280 -8.99 -16.24 3.28
C THR A 280 -9.56 -17.31 4.20
N ASN A 281 -10.27 -16.90 5.26
CA ASN A 281 -10.93 -17.81 6.22
C ASN A 281 -12.45 -17.95 6.06
N TYR A 282 -13.00 -17.52 4.93
CA TYR A 282 -14.43 -17.56 4.66
C TYR A 282 -14.72 -18.17 3.29
N GLU A 283 -15.97 -18.60 3.12
CA GLU A 283 -16.51 -18.96 1.82
C GLU A 283 -17.20 -17.77 1.15
N LEU A 284 -17.13 -17.72 -0.17
CA LEU A 284 -17.88 -16.74 -0.95
C LEU A 284 -19.32 -17.25 -1.08
N THR A 285 -20.26 -16.46 -0.60
CA THR A 285 -21.70 -16.66 -0.86
C THR A 285 -22.11 -16.12 -2.21
#